data_AF-A0A7J4BAQ0-F1
#
_entry.id   AF-A0A7J4BAQ0-F1
#
_cell.length_a   1.000
_cell.length_b   1.000
_cell.length_c   1.000
_cell.angle_alpha   90.00
_cell.angle_beta   90.00
_cell.angle_gamma   90.00
#
_symmetry.space_group_name_H-M   'P 1'
#
loop_
_entity.id
_entity.type
_entity.pdbx_description
1 polymer ?
#
loop_
_entity_poly.entity_id
_entity_poly.type
_entity_poly.pdbx_seq_one_letter_code
_entity_poly.pdbx_strand_id
1 'polypeptide(L)'
;MDRFLVGIIGMPLALVIVYYRKQIKDFVGDIGFAEKIFGMGGTHTFILVFALLLFIFSLMYMMGTWQSLSTEFLGPLFGKTSG
;
A
#
# COMPACT_ATOMS: atom_id res chain seq x y z
N MET A 1 -9.38 13.52 -8.16
CA MET A 1 -10.18 12.33 -7.81
C MET A 1 -10.66 12.51 -6.39
N ASP A 2 -11.96 12.35 -6.14
CA ASP A 2 -12.49 12.51 -4.79
C ASP A 2 -11.83 11.49 -3.86
N ARG A 3 -11.17 11.99 -2.82
CA ARG A 3 -10.41 11.17 -1.84
C ARG A 3 -11.25 10.03 -1.26
N PHE A 4 -12.56 10.26 -1.16
CA PHE A 4 -13.56 9.27 -0.75
C PHE A 4 -13.76 8.12 -1.73
N LEU A 5 -13.73 8.37 -3.04
CA LEU A 5 -13.87 7.31 -4.05
C LEU A 5 -12.69 6.33 -4.00
N VAL A 6 -11.48 6.85 -3.78
CA VAL A 6 -10.27 6.02 -3.64
C VAL A 6 -10.34 5.16 -2.38
N GLY A 7 -10.82 5.69 -1.26
CA GLY A 7 -11.03 4.91 -0.03
C GLY A 7 -12.09 3.81 -0.21
N ILE A 8 -13.24 4.16 -0.78
CA ILE A 8 -14.38 3.25 -1.00
C ILE A 8 -14.02 2.11 -1.95
N ILE A 9 -13.17 2.32 -2.95
CA ILE A 9 -12.77 1.27 -3.89
C ILE A 9 -11.51 0.56 -3.40
N GLY A 10 -10.52 1.29 -2.90
CA GLY A 10 -9.21 0.77 -2.50
C GLY A 10 -9.27 -0.16 -1.28
N MET A 11 -10.14 0.13 -0.30
CA MET A 11 -10.30 -0.74 0.87
C MET A 11 -10.89 -2.12 0.52
N PRO A 12 -12.03 -2.22 -0.20
CA PRO A 12 -12.52 -3.51 -0.71
C PRO A 12 -11.52 -4.22 -1.61
N LEU A 13 -10.81 -3.48 -2.46
CA LEU A 13 -9.82 -4.07 -3.36
C LEU A 13 -8.66 -4.73 -2.59
N ALA A 14 -8.18 -4.10 -1.53
CA ALA A 14 -7.18 -4.69 -0.64
C ALA A 14 -7.71 -5.98 0.03
N LEU A 15 -8.95 -5.98 0.51
CA LEU A 15 -9.58 -7.17 1.10
C LEU A 15 -9.71 -8.31 0.09
N VAL A 16 -10.10 -8.01 -1.15
CA VAL A 16 -10.19 -8.97 -2.25
C VAL A 16 -8.81 -9.58 -2.53
N ILE A 17 -7.74 -8.79 -2.52
CA ILE A 17 -6.36 -9.29 -2.69
C ILE A 17 -5.95 -10.22 -1.54
N VAL A 18 -6.29 -9.89 -0.29
CA VAL A 18 -5.99 -10.76 0.87
C VAL A 18 -6.77 -12.08 0.77
N TYR A 19 -8.03 -12.02 0.36
CA TYR A 19 -8.90 -13.18 0.21
C TYR A 19 -8.41 -14.10 -0.91
N TYR A 20 -8.10 -13.55 -2.08
CA TYR A 20 -7.63 -14.30 -3.24
C TYR A 20 -6.12 -14.44 -3.34
N ARG A 21 -5.38 -14.18 -2.24
CA ARG A 21 -3.91 -14.23 -2.22
C ARG A 21 -3.31 -15.53 -2.76
N LYS A 22 -4.02 -16.66 -2.55
CA LYS A 22 -3.57 -17.97 -3.02
C LYS A 22 -3.66 -18.07 -4.54
N GLN A 23 -4.80 -17.66 -5.11
CA GLN A 23 -5.00 -17.64 -6.55
C GLN A 23 -4.07 -16.65 -7.25
N ILE A 24 -3.82 -15.49 -6.62
CA ILE A 24 -2.85 -14.51 -7.10
C ILE A 24 -1.44 -15.11 -7.11
N LYS A 25 -1.04 -15.81 -6.05
CA LYS A 25 0.23 -16.55 -6.02
C LYS A 25 0.27 -17.60 -7.13
N ASP A 26 -0.76 -18.42 -7.25
CA ASP A 26 -0.80 -19.52 -8.23
C ASP A 26 -0.74 -18.99 -9.67
N PHE A 27 -1.23 -17.77 -9.91
CA PHE A 27 -1.13 -17.09 -11.21
C PHE A 27 0.24 -16.45 -11.47
N VAL A 28 0.82 -15.78 -10.46
CA VAL A 28 2.11 -15.06 -10.60
C VAL A 28 3.31 -16.01 -10.48
N GLY A 29 3.14 -17.14 -9.80
CA GLY A 29 4.21 -18.05 -9.44
C GLY A 29 5.04 -17.55 -8.25
N ASP A 30 6.07 -18.32 -7.89
CA ASP A 30 6.98 -17.95 -6.82
C ASP A 30 7.89 -16.80 -7.26
N ILE A 31 7.82 -15.69 -6.54
CA ILE A 31 8.60 -14.49 -6.83
C ILE A 31 9.97 -14.65 -6.16
N GLY A 32 11.03 -14.80 -6.95
CA GLY A 32 12.38 -15.10 -6.44
C GLY A 32 12.92 -14.09 -5.40
N PHE A 33 12.60 -12.80 -5.51
CA PHE A 33 13.00 -11.83 -4.48
C PHE A 33 12.20 -12.01 -3.18
N ALA A 34 10.91 -12.36 -3.28
CA ALA A 34 10.04 -12.55 -2.13
C ALA A 34 10.45 -13.81 -1.34
N GLU A 35 10.76 -14.89 -2.05
CA GLU A 35 11.29 -16.11 -1.45
C GLU A 35 12.67 -15.89 -0.79
N LYS A 36 13.52 -15.04 -1.38
CA LYS A 36 14.84 -14.71 -0.80
C LYS A 36 14.75 -13.86 0.47
N ILE A 37 13.78 -12.93 0.56
CA ILE A 37 13.61 -12.03 1.70
C ILE A 37 12.81 -12.70 2.82
N PHE A 38 11.71 -13.38 2.48
CA PHE A 38 10.75 -13.92 3.44
C PHE A 38 10.89 -15.44 3.68
N GLY A 39 11.76 -16.12 2.93
CA GLY A 39 11.96 -17.57 3.02
C GLY A 39 10.96 -18.37 2.18
N MET A 40 10.91 -19.68 2.41
CA MET A 40 10.06 -20.61 1.67
C MET A 40 8.56 -20.28 1.84
N GLY A 41 7.87 -20.02 0.74
CA GLY A 41 6.49 -19.53 0.72
C GLY A 41 6.37 -18.01 0.90
N GLY A 42 7.49 -17.30 0.86
CA GLY A 42 7.61 -15.85 1.04
C GLY A 42 6.74 -15.03 0.09
N THR A 43 6.41 -15.58 -1.08
CA THR A 43 5.48 -14.97 -2.04
C THR A 43 4.09 -14.74 -1.43
N HIS A 44 3.59 -15.65 -0.59
CA HIS A 44 2.32 -15.44 0.11
C HIS A 44 2.40 -14.26 1.09
N THR A 45 3.50 -14.20 1.85
CA THR A 45 3.75 -13.12 2.81
C THR A 45 3.88 -11.79 2.07
N PHE A 46 4.57 -11.76 0.93
CA PHE A 46 4.70 -10.58 0.11
C PHE A 46 3.35 -10.06 -0.39
N ILE A 47 2.48 -10.92 -0.92
CA ILE A 47 1.13 -10.53 -1.37
C ILE A 47 0.32 -9.96 -0.21
N LEU A 48 0.44 -10.55 0.99
CA LEU A 48 -0.29 -10.11 2.18
C LEU A 48 0.22 -8.74 2.67
N VAL A 49 1.54 -8.55 2.72
CA VAL A 49 2.18 -7.27 3.04
C VAL A 49 1.80 -6.20 2.01
N PHE A 50 1.81 -6.54 0.73
CA PHE A 50 1.40 -5.63 -0.34
C PHE A 50 -0.06 -5.20 -0.19
N ALA A 51 -0.97 -6.13 0.07
CA ALA A 51 -2.38 -5.83 0.29
C ALA A 51 -2.61 -4.96 1.55
N LEU A 52 -1.87 -5.24 2.62
CA LEU A 52 -1.90 -4.42 3.84
C LEU A 52 -1.41 -2.99 3.56
N LEU A 53 -0.32 -2.83 2.82
CA LEU A 53 0.18 -1.52 2.41
C LEU A 53 -0.84 -0.80 1.55
N LEU A 54 -1.46 -1.47 0.57
CA LEU A 54 -2.51 -0.91 -0.26
C LEU A 54 -3.70 -0.42 0.58
N PHE A 55 -4.09 -1.19 1.59
CA PHE A 55 -5.15 -0.82 2.54
C PHE A 55 -4.79 0.43 3.34
N ILE A 56 -3.58 0.46 3.93
CA ILE A 56 -3.09 1.61 4.69
C ILE A 56 -3.00 2.85 3.80
N PHE A 57 -2.48 2.73 2.58
CA PHE A 57 -2.42 3.83 1.61
C PHE A 57 -3.81 4.34 1.24
N SER A 58 -4.77 3.44 1.02
CA SER A 58 -6.15 3.82 0.71
C SER A 58 -6.79 4.60 1.87
N LEU A 59 -6.54 4.18 3.12
CA LEU A 59 -6.96 4.89 4.32
C LEU A 59 -6.28 6.27 4.45
N MET A 60 -4.97 6.34 4.25
CA MET A 60 -4.20 7.59 4.33
C MET A 60 -4.61 8.60 3.26
N TYR A 61 -4.94 8.12 2.05
CA TYR A 61 -5.43 8.96 0.97
C TYR A 61 -6.84 9.48 1.25
N MET A 62 -7.71 8.62 1.81
CA MET A 62 -9.07 9.00 2.21
C MET A 62 -9.07 10.05 3.33
N MET A 63 -8.25 9.85 4.36
CA MET A 63 -8.10 10.80 5.48
C MET A 63 -7.35 12.09 5.08
N GLY A 64 -6.71 12.11 3.91
CA GLY A 64 -5.85 13.23 3.51
C GLY A 64 -4.55 13.33 4.31
N THR A 65 -4.26 12.37 5.19
CA THR A 65 -3.04 12.30 6.00
C THR A 65 -1.79 12.18 5.15
N TRP A 66 -1.88 11.60 3.95
CA TRP A 66 -0.76 11.63 3.00
C TRP A 66 -0.31 13.06 2.67
N GLN A 67 -1.28 13.96 2.51
CA GLN A 67 -0.99 15.36 2.20
C GLN A 67 -0.34 16.04 3.40
N SER A 68 -0.91 15.87 4.60
CA SER A 68 -0.36 16.38 5.87
C SER A 68 1.06 15.89 6.14
N LEU A 69 1.31 14.58 6.05
CA LEU A 69 2.63 13.98 6.27
C LEU A 69 3.65 14.47 5.24
N SER A 70 3.27 14.60 3.97
CA SER A 70 4.17 15.13 2.96
C SER A 70 4.54 16.59 3.23
N THR A 71 3.59 17.43 3.65
CA THR A 71 3.87 18.82 4.03
C THR A 71 4.67 18.94 5.32
N GLU A 72 4.49 18.04 6.28
CA GLU A 72 5.25 18.04 7.54
C GLU A 72 6.68 17.51 7.37
N PHE A 73 6.86 16.48 6.53
CA PHE A 73 8.17 15.86 6.29
C PHE A 73 9.00 16.63 5.25
N LEU A 74 8.35 17.10 4.18
CA LEU A 74 9.03 17.81 3.08
C LEU A 74 8.95 19.33 3.22
N GLY A 75 8.02 19.88 4.00
CA GLY A 75 7.91 21.33 4.24
C GLY A 75 9.17 21.96 4.84
N PRO A 76 9.89 21.31 5.77
CA PRO A 76 11.18 21.80 6.26
C PRO A 76 12.30 21.73 5.21
N LEU A 77 12.22 20.80 4.25
CA LEU A 77 13.22 20.61 3.19
C LEU A 77 13.00 21.56 2.00
N PHE A 78 11.75 21.92 1.73
CA PHE A 78 11.38 22.88 0.67
C PHE A 78 10.90 24.22 1.25
N GLY A 79 11.35 24.54 2.47
CA GLY A 79 10.96 25.74 3.21
C GLY A 79 11.14 27.01 2.38
N LYS A 80 10.01 27.59 1.98
CA LYS A 80 9.94 28.98 1.53
C LYS A 80 10.27 29.86 2.74
N THR A 81 11.51 30.33 2.81
CA THR A 81 11.89 31.50 3.59
C THR A 81 11.09 32.70 3.06
N SER A 82 10.02 33.08 3.74
CA SER A 82 9.44 34.43 3.69
C SER A 82 8.48 34.58 4.87
N GLY A 83 8.96 35.25 5.91
CA GLY A 83 8.26 35.56 7.15
C GLY A 83 9.25 35.68 8.29
#